data_AF-K9ATN7-F1
#
_entry.id   AF-K9ATN7-F1
#
_cell.length_a   1.000
_cell.length_b   1.000
_cell.length_c   1.000
_cell.angle_alpha   90.00
_cell.angle_beta   90.00
_cell.angle_gamma   90.00
#
_symmetry.space_group_name_H-M   'P 1'
#
loop_
_entity.id
_entity.type
_entity.pdbx_description
1 polymer ?
#
loop_
_entity_poly.entity_id
_entity_poly.type
_entity_poly.pdbx_seq_one_letter_code
_entity_poly.pdbx_strand_id
1 'polypeptide(L)'
;MKKQTLGIIAGAAGAALLLGGGTFALWTDSAEADGGQITAGNLDVAVTGSAWQDISADRPDNPHDIDLKTFKIIPGDTVQGTYGVDVGLEGDNMVAKLKLAGGGQLEGALAEGLSLKYSVQDAAGKEIATGDNAGVEVSLVSSDNTAPGGTQVAAGTVVDGTADFNVVVTAEFAKDTPNRELVQQQAALAGSNIQLQQDR
;
A
#
# COMPACT_ATOMS: atom_id res chain seq x y z
N MET A 1 -14.51 43.28 1.76
CA MET A 1 -13.63 42.78 2.83
C MET A 1 -13.44 41.28 2.63
N LYS A 2 -12.27 40.84 2.17
CA LYS A 2 -11.97 39.42 1.96
C LYS A 2 -11.72 38.80 3.33
N LYS A 3 -12.66 38.00 3.84
CA LYS A 3 -12.43 37.22 5.06
C LYS A 3 -11.31 36.24 4.74
N GLN A 4 -10.13 36.49 5.27
CA GLN A 4 -9.03 35.53 5.28
C GLN A 4 -9.45 34.43 6.25
N THR A 5 -10.14 33.43 5.74
CA THR A 5 -10.47 32.22 6.49
C THR A 5 -9.16 31.45 6.65
N LEU A 6 -8.48 31.69 7.76
CA LEU A 6 -7.40 30.83 8.27
C LEU A 6 -8.03 29.49 8.66
N GLY A 7 -7.96 28.51 7.77
CA GLY A 7 -8.48 27.16 7.95
C GLY A 7 -7.35 26.14 7.94
N ILE A 8 -7.35 25.24 8.92
CA ILE A 8 -6.38 24.17 9.10
C ILE A 8 -6.45 23.23 7.89
N ILE A 9 -5.38 23.20 7.08
CA ILE A 9 -5.24 22.35 5.91
C ILE A 9 -4.85 20.94 6.38
N ALA A 10 -5.80 20.01 6.39
CA ALA A 10 -5.53 18.57 6.43
C ALA A 10 -5.93 18.00 5.06
N GLY A 11 -5.14 18.31 4.05
CA GLY A 11 -5.41 17.87 2.68
C GLY A 11 -4.84 16.48 2.46
N ALA A 12 -5.72 15.53 2.17
CA ALA A 12 -5.62 14.34 1.31
C ALA A 12 -4.37 13.42 1.25
N ALA A 13 -3.19 13.83 1.69
CA ALA A 13 -1.98 13.01 1.73
C ALA A 13 -2.02 11.93 2.82
N GLY A 14 -3.05 11.92 3.65
CA GLY A 14 -3.25 10.92 4.68
C GLY A 14 -3.85 9.64 4.11
N ALA A 15 -3.11 8.91 3.28
CA ALA A 15 -3.38 7.49 3.10
C ALA A 15 -3.06 6.80 4.43
N ALA A 16 -3.99 6.88 5.38
CA ALA A 16 -4.00 5.91 6.46
C ALA A 16 -4.40 4.61 5.77
N LEU A 17 -3.41 3.79 5.42
CA LEU A 17 -3.67 2.39 5.17
C LEU A 17 -4.36 1.90 6.44
N LEU A 18 -5.64 1.52 6.35
CA LEU A 18 -6.28 0.82 7.44
C LEU A 18 -5.47 -0.48 7.57
N LEU A 19 -4.72 -0.58 8.67
CA LEU A 19 -3.94 -1.75 9.06
C LEU A 19 -4.90 -2.92 9.31
N GLY A 20 -5.48 -3.46 8.23
CA GLY A 20 -6.19 -4.72 8.19
C GLY A 20 -5.18 -5.84 8.14
N GLY A 21 -4.35 -5.94 9.19
CA GLY A 21 -3.56 -7.15 9.45
C GLY A 21 -4.52 -8.22 9.90
N GLY A 22 -4.84 -9.16 9.02
CA GLY A 22 -5.78 -10.22 9.30
C GLY A 22 -6.13 -11.00 8.04
N THR A 23 -5.14 -11.67 7.46
CA THR A 23 -5.46 -12.80 6.59
C THR A 23 -5.87 -13.94 7.50
N PHE A 24 -7.17 -14.26 7.52
CA PHE A 24 -7.60 -15.52 8.12
C PHE A 24 -7.12 -16.63 7.18
N ALA A 25 -6.08 -17.38 7.59
CA ALA A 25 -5.75 -18.64 6.96
C ALA A 25 -7.02 -19.51 6.98
N LEU A 26 -7.61 -19.78 5.80
CA LEU A 26 -8.90 -20.47 5.70
C LEU A 26 -8.82 -21.97 6.07
N TRP A 27 -7.62 -22.50 6.30
CA TRP A 27 -7.36 -23.92 6.49
C TRP A 27 -6.12 -24.22 7.34
N THR A 28 -6.16 -23.95 8.64
CA THR A 28 -5.18 -24.56 9.55
C THR A 28 -5.75 -25.89 10.06
N ASP A 29 -5.28 -27.02 9.53
CA ASP A 29 -5.59 -28.36 10.05
C ASP A 29 -4.43 -29.33 9.78
N SER A 30 -4.29 -30.34 10.62
CA SER A 30 -3.33 -31.43 10.42
C SER A 30 -4.00 -32.75 10.78
N ALA A 31 -3.88 -33.75 9.92
CA ALA A 31 -4.44 -35.07 10.14
C ALA A 31 -3.36 -36.14 9.93
N GLU A 32 -3.37 -37.15 10.78
CA GLU A 32 -2.60 -38.37 10.57
C GLU A 32 -3.38 -39.27 9.60
N ALA A 33 -2.74 -39.69 8.52
CA ALA A 33 -3.22 -40.73 7.62
C ALA A 33 -2.18 -41.86 7.58
N ASP A 34 -2.64 -43.11 7.44
CA ASP A 34 -1.74 -44.27 7.31
C ASP A 34 -0.79 -44.08 6.12
N GLY A 35 0.44 -43.62 6.40
CA GLY A 35 1.45 -43.29 5.39
C GLY A 35 2.18 -41.94 5.58
N GLY A 36 1.74 -41.05 6.47
CA GLY A 36 2.43 -39.79 6.78
C GLY A 36 1.56 -38.71 7.44
N GLN A 37 2.21 -37.63 7.88
CA GLN A 37 1.52 -36.44 8.40
C GLN A 37 1.18 -35.51 7.23
N ILE A 38 -0.08 -35.09 7.13
CA ILE A 38 -0.50 -34.03 6.21
C ILE A 38 -0.53 -32.72 7.02
N THR A 39 0.27 -31.76 6.61
CA THR A 39 0.38 -30.43 7.24
C THR A 39 -0.20 -29.37 6.30
N ALA A 40 -1.11 -28.53 6.79
CA ALA A 40 -1.58 -27.39 6.03
C ALA A 40 -0.51 -26.29 5.91
N GLY A 41 -0.53 -25.55 4.80
CA GLY A 41 0.33 -24.40 4.57
C GLY A 41 -0.15 -23.11 5.28
N ASN A 42 0.57 -22.02 5.03
CA ASN A 42 0.38 -20.72 5.67
C ASN A 42 0.04 -19.62 4.64
N LEU A 43 -0.80 -18.68 5.04
CA LEU A 43 -1.14 -17.49 4.27
C LEU A 43 -1.36 -16.32 5.25
N ASP A 44 -0.38 -15.44 5.36
CA ASP A 44 -0.38 -14.34 6.31
C ASP A 44 0.23 -13.06 5.70
N VAL A 45 -0.23 -11.90 6.18
CA VAL A 45 0.33 -10.60 5.81
C VAL A 45 0.28 -9.63 6.99
N ALA A 46 1.39 -8.94 7.21
CA ALA A 46 1.49 -7.86 8.17
C ALA A 46 2.13 -6.61 7.55
N VAL A 47 1.83 -5.46 8.15
CA VAL A 47 2.48 -4.20 7.81
C VAL A 47 3.41 -3.85 8.95
N THR A 48 4.70 -3.71 8.66
CA THR A 48 5.76 -3.57 9.67
C THR A 48 6.03 -2.12 10.05
N GLY A 49 5.52 -1.16 9.26
CA GLY A 49 5.59 0.27 9.55
C GLY A 49 5.26 1.14 8.34
N SER A 50 5.22 2.46 8.55
CA SER A 50 5.06 3.44 7.47
C SER A 50 5.91 4.68 7.69
N ALA A 51 6.50 5.24 6.64
CA ALA A 51 7.20 6.53 6.64
C ALA A 51 6.65 7.43 5.54
N TRP A 52 6.67 8.74 5.76
CA TRP A 52 6.15 9.73 4.82
C TRP A 52 7.12 10.87 4.60
N GLN A 53 7.26 11.28 3.34
CA GLN A 53 8.15 12.34 2.90
C GLN A 53 7.43 13.28 1.93
N ASP A 54 7.77 14.57 2.03
CA ASP A 54 7.53 15.56 1.00
C ASP A 54 8.69 15.51 0.00
N ILE A 55 8.36 15.12 -1.23
CA ILE A 55 9.31 14.95 -2.34
C ILE A 55 9.08 16.00 -3.43
N SER A 56 8.48 17.13 -3.08
CA SER A 56 8.20 18.23 -4.01
C SER A 56 9.50 18.82 -4.56
N ALA A 57 9.57 18.99 -5.88
CA ALA A 57 10.80 19.40 -6.58
C ALA A 57 11.23 20.85 -6.28
N ASP A 58 10.31 21.69 -5.82
CA ASP A 58 10.54 23.09 -5.44
C ASP A 58 11.14 23.25 -4.04
N ARG A 59 11.24 22.16 -3.27
CA ARG A 59 11.87 22.16 -1.96
C ARG A 59 13.39 21.96 -2.03
N PRO A 60 14.19 22.85 -1.42
CA PRO A 60 15.63 22.69 -1.36
C PRO A 60 16.10 21.48 -0.53
N ASP A 61 15.27 21.02 0.41
CA ASP A 61 15.54 19.92 1.34
C ASP A 61 14.81 18.61 0.99
N ASN A 62 14.41 18.45 -0.28
CA ASN A 62 13.80 17.21 -0.78
C ASN A 62 14.83 16.04 -0.84
N PRO A 63 14.50 14.84 -0.33
CA PRO A 63 13.26 14.49 0.37
C PRO A 63 13.22 14.96 1.83
N HIS A 64 12.06 15.45 2.28
CA HIS A 64 11.83 15.96 3.63
C HIS A 64 10.84 15.08 4.39
N ASP A 65 11.22 14.53 5.55
CA ASP A 65 10.30 13.72 6.37
C ASP A 65 9.12 14.56 6.90
N ILE A 66 7.90 14.00 6.84
CA ILE A 66 6.68 14.69 7.26
C ILE A 66 5.83 13.85 8.23
N ASP A 67 5.16 14.52 9.16
CA ASP A 67 4.06 13.94 9.93
C ASP A 67 2.73 14.31 9.28
N LEU A 68 2.05 13.32 8.69
CA LEU A 68 0.74 13.51 8.05
C LEU A 68 -0.33 14.14 8.96
N LYS A 69 -0.20 14.05 10.29
CA LYS A 69 -1.14 14.68 11.23
C LYS A 69 -1.02 16.20 11.25
N THR A 70 0.14 16.73 10.89
CA THR A 70 0.47 18.15 10.99
C THR A 70 0.84 18.77 9.65
N PHE A 71 1.22 17.96 8.67
CA PHE A 71 1.60 18.39 7.34
C PHE A 71 0.42 19.02 6.60
N LYS A 72 0.70 20.12 5.90
CA LYS A 72 -0.28 20.93 5.18
C LYS A 72 0.09 20.96 3.71
N ILE A 73 -0.55 20.10 2.93
CA ILE A 73 -0.31 20.02 1.48
C ILE A 73 -0.91 21.23 0.74
N ILE A 74 -0.22 21.70 -0.30
CA ILE A 74 -0.67 22.76 -1.22
C ILE A 74 -0.58 22.31 -2.68
N PRO A 75 -1.29 22.97 -3.63
CA PRO A 75 -1.15 22.69 -5.05
C PRO A 75 0.30 22.78 -5.53
N GLY A 76 0.76 21.74 -6.22
CA GLY A 76 2.14 21.58 -6.67
C GLY A 76 2.94 20.59 -5.82
N ASP A 77 2.50 20.29 -4.61
CA ASP A 77 3.22 19.37 -3.73
C ASP A 77 3.12 17.92 -4.23
N THR A 78 4.19 17.17 -3.98
CA THR A 78 4.24 15.72 -4.15
C THR A 78 4.70 15.09 -2.85
N VAL A 79 3.91 14.17 -2.32
CA VAL A 79 4.21 13.44 -1.08
C VAL A 79 4.31 11.94 -1.36
N GLN A 80 5.22 11.27 -0.67
CA GLN A 80 5.48 9.85 -0.82
C GLN A 80 5.37 9.13 0.53
N GLY A 81 4.62 8.04 0.56
CA GLY A 81 4.49 7.14 1.69
C GLY A 81 5.08 5.77 1.35
N THR A 82 5.86 5.20 2.27
CA THR A 82 6.43 3.87 2.13
C THR A 82 5.92 2.98 3.25
N TYR A 83 5.40 1.81 2.91
CA TYR A 83 4.90 0.80 3.85
C TYR A 83 5.71 -0.49 3.71
N GLY A 84 6.24 -0.99 4.81
CA GLY A 84 6.82 -2.32 4.85
C GLY A 84 5.71 -3.37 4.92
N VAL A 85 5.78 -4.37 4.05
CA VAL A 85 4.84 -5.50 3.98
C VAL A 85 5.60 -6.80 4.18
N ASP A 86 5.19 -7.55 5.18
CA ASP A 86 5.74 -8.84 5.59
C ASP A 86 4.72 -9.92 5.22
N VAL A 87 5.15 -10.96 4.51
CA VAL A 87 4.27 -11.97 3.93
C VAL A 87 4.73 -13.37 4.34
N GLY A 88 3.82 -14.13 4.94
CA GLY A 88 4.02 -15.56 5.18
C GLY A 88 3.22 -16.39 4.18
N LEU A 89 3.91 -17.09 3.28
CA LEU A 89 3.31 -17.95 2.26
C LEU A 89 3.99 -19.32 2.19
N GLU A 90 3.31 -20.36 2.68
CA GLU A 90 3.82 -21.74 2.68
C GLU A 90 2.85 -22.69 1.96
N GLY A 91 3.41 -23.69 1.27
CA GLY A 91 2.65 -24.74 0.61
C GLY A 91 3.06 -25.01 -0.85
N ASP A 92 3.08 -26.29 -1.22
CA ASP A 92 3.64 -26.81 -2.48
C ASP A 92 2.97 -26.30 -3.77
N ASN A 93 1.74 -25.80 -3.69
CA ASN A 93 1.00 -25.25 -4.83
C ASN A 93 0.54 -23.80 -4.59
N MET A 94 0.98 -23.18 -3.51
CA MET A 94 0.42 -21.93 -3.01
C MET A 94 0.78 -20.73 -3.90
N VAL A 95 -0.25 -20.04 -4.37
CA VAL A 95 -0.15 -18.76 -5.08
C VAL A 95 -1.12 -17.77 -4.45
N ALA A 96 -0.67 -16.54 -4.19
CA ALA A 96 -1.50 -15.47 -3.64
C ALA A 96 -1.38 -14.19 -4.46
N LYS A 97 -2.37 -13.32 -4.37
CA LYS A 97 -2.38 -11.97 -4.93
C LYS A 97 -2.28 -10.98 -3.79
N LEU A 98 -1.18 -10.24 -3.76
CA LEU A 98 -1.04 -9.06 -2.92
C LEU A 98 -1.66 -7.89 -3.67
N LYS A 99 -2.75 -7.35 -3.15
CA LYS A 99 -3.47 -6.23 -3.73
C LYS A 99 -3.45 -5.06 -2.77
N LEU A 100 -3.00 -3.91 -3.25
CA LEU A 100 -3.31 -2.64 -2.62
C LEU A 100 -4.41 -1.99 -3.44
N ALA A 101 -5.61 -1.90 -2.86
CA ALA A 101 -6.67 -1.11 -3.47
C ALA A 101 -6.24 0.36 -3.50
N GLY A 102 -6.35 0.96 -4.69
CA GLY A 102 -6.19 2.40 -4.83
C GLY A 102 -7.10 3.10 -3.83
N GLY A 103 -6.59 4.16 -3.20
CA GLY A 103 -7.38 4.97 -2.26
C GLY A 103 -8.75 5.21 -2.85
N GLY A 104 -9.78 4.69 -2.17
CA GLY A 104 -11.13 4.52 -2.72
C GLY A 104 -11.62 5.77 -3.46
N GLN A 105 -12.54 5.57 -4.41
CA GLN A 105 -13.03 6.60 -5.34
C GLN A 105 -12.80 8.02 -4.81
N LEU A 106 -11.75 8.68 -5.30
CA LEU A 106 -11.56 10.09 -5.03
C LEU A 106 -12.82 10.79 -5.54
N GLU A 107 -13.52 11.51 -4.68
CA GLU A 107 -14.77 12.18 -5.05
C GLU A 107 -14.57 13.70 -5.11
N GLY A 108 -15.38 14.35 -5.95
CA GLY A 108 -15.43 15.80 -6.07
C GLY A 108 -14.13 16.43 -6.58
N ALA A 109 -13.88 17.69 -6.20
CA ALA A 109 -12.74 18.47 -6.65
C ALA A 109 -11.37 17.85 -6.29
N LEU A 110 -11.35 16.94 -5.32
CA LEU A 110 -10.15 16.21 -4.92
C LEU A 110 -9.71 15.20 -5.98
N ALA A 111 -10.68 14.58 -6.68
CA ALA A 111 -10.42 13.64 -7.77
C ALA A 111 -9.77 14.31 -8.99
N GLU A 112 -10.12 15.58 -9.23
CA GLU A 112 -9.57 16.37 -10.34
C GLU A 112 -8.15 16.89 -10.03
N GLY A 113 -7.81 17.04 -8.74
CA GLY A 113 -6.56 17.64 -8.28
C GLY A 113 -5.52 16.66 -7.75
N LEU A 114 -5.85 15.38 -7.52
CA LEU A 114 -4.95 14.40 -6.90
C LEU A 114 -4.70 13.20 -7.81
N SER A 115 -3.43 12.95 -8.12
CA SER A 115 -2.95 11.77 -8.83
C SER A 115 -2.23 10.84 -7.88
N LEU A 116 -2.52 9.53 -7.95
CA LEU A 116 -1.89 8.51 -7.13
C LEU A 116 -1.08 7.56 -8.02
N LYS A 117 0.13 7.25 -7.60
CA LYS A 117 0.97 6.20 -8.19
C LYS A 117 1.40 5.23 -7.10
N TYR A 118 1.40 3.95 -7.44
CA TYR A 118 1.84 2.89 -6.57
C TYR A 118 3.04 2.17 -7.18
N SER A 119 3.98 1.77 -6.36
CA SER A 119 5.10 0.91 -6.72
C SER A 119 5.27 -0.14 -5.63
N VAL A 120 5.29 -1.41 -6.00
CA VAL A 120 5.67 -2.52 -5.11
C VAL A 120 7.12 -2.84 -5.41
N GLN A 121 7.95 -2.85 -4.38
CA GLN A 121 9.37 -3.09 -4.45
C GLN A 121 9.73 -4.30 -3.59
N ASP A 122 10.80 -5.01 -3.96
CA ASP A 122 11.39 -6.03 -3.08
C ASP A 122 12.11 -5.38 -1.87
N ALA A 123 12.58 -6.21 -0.95
CA ALA A 123 13.38 -5.77 0.21
C ALA A 123 14.65 -4.98 -0.18
N ALA A 124 15.16 -5.13 -1.40
CA ALA A 124 16.32 -4.39 -1.92
C ALA A 124 15.93 -3.06 -2.61
N GLY A 125 14.63 -2.73 -2.67
CA GLY A 125 14.11 -1.52 -3.31
C GLY A 125 13.95 -1.63 -4.82
N LYS A 126 14.08 -2.83 -5.41
CA LYS A 126 13.84 -3.03 -6.83
C LYS A 126 12.34 -3.11 -7.09
N GLU A 127 11.88 -2.32 -8.05
CA GLU A 127 10.49 -2.33 -8.49
C GLU A 127 10.08 -3.69 -9.10
N ILE A 128 8.97 -4.21 -8.61
CA ILE A 128 8.30 -5.45 -9.02
C ILE A 128 7.08 -5.14 -9.87
N ALA A 129 6.27 -4.17 -9.42
CA ALA A 129 5.02 -3.79 -10.07
C ALA A 129 4.69 -2.33 -9.81
N THR A 130 3.90 -1.73 -10.70
CA THR A 130 3.39 -0.38 -10.56
C THR A 130 1.89 -0.32 -10.77
N GLY A 131 1.28 0.73 -10.25
CA GLY A 131 -0.13 1.01 -10.36
C GLY A 131 -0.41 2.50 -10.32
N ASP A 132 -1.67 2.86 -10.48
CA ASP A 132 -2.18 4.23 -10.49
C ASP A 132 -3.36 4.37 -9.52
N ASN A 133 -4.22 5.36 -9.71
CA ASN A 133 -5.44 5.55 -8.91
C ASN A 133 -6.31 4.28 -8.74
N ALA A 134 -6.21 3.27 -9.63
CA ALA A 134 -6.91 1.99 -9.47
C ALA A 134 -6.27 1.04 -8.42
N GLY A 135 -5.03 1.31 -8.01
CA GLY A 135 -4.23 0.46 -7.12
C GLY A 135 -3.16 -0.34 -7.86
N VAL A 136 -2.57 -1.31 -7.15
CA VAL A 136 -1.55 -2.23 -7.69
C VAL A 136 -1.80 -3.65 -7.20
N GLU A 137 -1.47 -4.63 -8.03
CA GLU A 137 -1.59 -6.05 -7.72
C GLU A 137 -0.29 -6.77 -8.11
N VAL A 138 0.15 -7.70 -7.24
CA VAL A 138 1.30 -8.57 -7.47
C VAL A 138 0.89 -10.01 -7.21
N SER A 139 1.27 -10.92 -8.11
CA SER A 139 1.12 -12.36 -7.88
C SER A 139 2.33 -12.92 -7.14
N LEU A 140 2.11 -13.38 -5.92
CA LEU A 140 3.08 -14.02 -5.05
C LEU A 140 3.00 -15.55 -5.16
N VAL A 141 4.12 -16.23 -4.96
CA VAL A 141 4.22 -17.69 -4.95
C VAL A 141 5.06 -18.16 -3.77
N SER A 142 4.64 -19.26 -3.15
CA SER A 142 5.39 -19.90 -2.06
C SER A 142 6.74 -20.39 -2.58
N SER A 143 7.77 -20.31 -1.73
CA SER A 143 9.08 -20.92 -2.01
C SER A 143 9.02 -22.45 -2.17
N ASP A 144 8.01 -23.10 -1.60
CA ASP A 144 7.80 -24.55 -1.70
C ASP A 144 7.21 -24.95 -3.06
N ASN A 145 6.70 -23.97 -3.83
CA ASN A 145 6.10 -24.24 -5.11
C ASN A 145 7.14 -24.68 -6.15
N THR A 146 7.03 -25.91 -6.62
CA THR A 146 7.98 -26.51 -7.58
C THR A 146 7.67 -26.17 -9.05
N ALA A 147 6.55 -25.49 -9.32
CA ALA A 147 6.11 -25.12 -10.66
C ALA A 147 5.57 -23.67 -10.74
N PRO A 148 6.38 -22.67 -10.38
CA PRO A 148 5.95 -21.27 -10.42
C PRO A 148 5.70 -20.78 -11.84
N GLY A 149 4.71 -19.91 -12.00
CA GLY A 149 4.46 -19.18 -13.24
C GLY A 149 5.51 -18.09 -13.47
N GLY A 150 5.81 -17.78 -14.74
CA GLY A 150 6.90 -16.85 -15.09
C GLY A 150 6.73 -15.38 -14.67
N THR A 151 5.57 -14.98 -14.15
CA THR A 151 5.29 -13.62 -13.66
C THR A 151 5.07 -13.58 -12.14
N GLN A 152 5.24 -14.69 -11.44
CA GLN A 152 5.06 -14.78 -10.01
C GLN A 152 6.34 -14.41 -9.27
N VAL A 153 6.18 -13.84 -8.08
CA VAL A 153 7.29 -13.37 -7.24
C VAL A 153 7.32 -14.19 -5.96
N ALA A 154 8.49 -14.69 -5.57
CA ALA A 154 8.62 -15.44 -4.33
C ALA A 154 8.32 -14.53 -3.12
N ALA A 155 7.53 -15.02 -2.18
CA ALA A 155 7.25 -14.36 -0.91
C ALA A 155 8.06 -15.00 0.24
N GLY A 156 8.04 -14.36 1.40
CA GLY A 156 8.49 -14.98 2.65
C GLY A 156 7.59 -16.17 3.04
N THR A 157 8.06 -16.99 3.96
CA THR A 157 7.33 -18.17 4.46
C THR A 157 6.57 -17.86 5.75
N VAL A 158 7.02 -16.87 6.52
CA VAL A 158 6.46 -16.51 7.81
C VAL A 158 6.50 -15.00 8.01
N VAL A 159 5.49 -14.48 8.70
CA VAL A 159 5.51 -13.09 9.20
C VAL A 159 6.43 -13.01 10.41
N ASP A 160 7.59 -12.37 10.26
CA ASP A 160 8.64 -12.27 11.30
C ASP A 160 8.90 -10.85 11.80
N GLY A 161 8.18 -9.86 11.28
CA GLY A 161 8.34 -8.44 11.57
C GLY A 161 9.30 -7.72 10.62
N THR A 162 9.89 -8.42 9.64
CA THR A 162 10.75 -7.86 8.59
C THR A 162 9.95 -7.70 7.31
N ALA A 163 10.03 -6.54 6.66
CA ALA A 163 9.36 -6.34 5.39
C ALA A 163 10.02 -7.16 4.27
N ASP A 164 9.28 -8.05 3.63
CA ASP A 164 9.66 -8.72 2.38
C ASP A 164 9.51 -7.77 1.17
N PHE A 165 8.51 -6.90 1.24
CA PHE A 165 8.16 -5.94 0.20
C PHE A 165 7.99 -4.55 0.77
N ASN A 166 8.24 -3.54 -0.07
CA ASN A 166 7.88 -2.16 0.23
C ASN A 166 6.81 -1.71 -0.74
N VAL A 167 5.70 -1.21 -0.23
CA VAL A 167 4.68 -0.55 -1.04
C VAL A 167 4.88 0.95 -0.92
N VAL A 168 5.23 1.57 -2.04
CA VAL A 168 5.46 3.01 -2.15
C VAL A 168 4.26 3.65 -2.83
N VAL A 169 3.68 4.65 -2.17
CA VAL A 169 2.56 5.45 -2.65
C VAL A 169 3.07 6.85 -2.90
N THR A 170 2.96 7.34 -4.14
CA THR A 170 3.26 8.73 -4.48
C THR A 170 1.96 9.46 -4.78
N ALA A 171 1.67 10.52 -4.05
CA ALA A 171 0.52 11.37 -4.26
C ALA A 171 0.97 12.75 -4.76
N GLU A 172 0.52 13.12 -5.95
CA GLU A 172 0.84 14.39 -6.61
C GLU A 172 -0.40 15.27 -6.63
N PHE A 173 -0.28 16.49 -6.11
CA PHE A 173 -1.36 17.45 -6.08
C PHE A 173 -1.20 18.49 -7.18
N ALA A 174 -2.10 18.48 -8.17
CA ALA A 174 -1.99 19.25 -9.39
C ALA A 174 -1.96 20.76 -9.13
N LYS A 175 -0.92 21.42 -9.66
CA LYS A 175 -0.71 22.88 -9.58
C LYS A 175 -1.86 23.71 -10.19
N ASP A 176 -2.57 23.15 -11.17
CA ASP A 176 -3.57 23.86 -11.98
C ASP A 176 -5.02 23.59 -11.53
N THR A 177 -5.22 22.98 -10.35
CA THR A 177 -6.55 22.66 -9.80
C THR A 177 -7.45 23.92 -9.73
N PRO A 178 -8.53 24.02 -10.53
CA PRO A 178 -9.43 25.18 -10.55
C PRO A 178 -10.23 25.31 -9.24
N ASN A 179 -10.73 26.51 -8.92
CA ASN A 179 -11.52 26.80 -7.70
C ASN A 179 -10.79 26.51 -6.39
N ARG A 180 -9.87 27.42 -6.03
CA ARG A 180 -9.02 27.43 -4.82
C ARG A 180 -9.76 27.46 -3.47
N GLU A 181 -11.05 27.21 -3.45
CA GLU A 181 -11.77 26.83 -2.24
C GLU A 181 -11.56 25.34 -2.03
N LEU A 182 -10.35 24.94 -1.64
CA LEU A 182 -10.20 23.68 -0.91
C LEU A 182 -10.82 23.91 0.47
N VAL A 183 -12.15 23.88 0.49
CA VAL A 183 -12.96 23.74 1.70
C VAL A 183 -12.43 22.53 2.45
N GLN A 184 -12.52 22.56 3.77
CA GLN A 184 -12.15 21.55 4.78
C GLN A 184 -12.66 20.13 4.48
N GLN A 185 -12.28 19.57 3.34
CA GLN A 185 -12.62 18.25 2.90
C GLN A 185 -11.51 17.36 3.40
N GLN A 186 -11.77 16.77 4.56
CA GLN A 186 -11.02 15.60 5.00
C GLN A 186 -11.26 14.54 3.94
N ALA A 187 -10.24 14.26 3.12
CA ALA A 187 -10.31 13.14 2.20
C ALA A 187 -10.43 11.88 3.03
N ALA A 188 -11.60 11.26 3.00
CA ALA A 188 -11.73 9.91 3.52
C ALA A 188 -11.11 8.98 2.47
N LEU A 189 -9.83 8.64 2.61
CA LEU A 189 -9.24 7.47 1.96
C LEU A 189 -9.73 6.18 2.65
N ALA A 190 -11.03 6.14 2.97
CA ALA A 190 -11.71 5.02 3.59
C ALA A 190 -11.82 3.91 2.54
N GLY A 191 -10.74 3.15 2.36
CA GLY A 191 -10.68 2.09 1.35
C GLY A 191 -9.28 1.63 0.98
N SER A 192 -8.21 2.35 1.36
CA SER A 192 -6.85 1.82 1.18
C SER A 192 -6.63 0.65 2.15
N ASN A 193 -6.69 -0.55 1.62
CA ASN A 193 -6.36 -1.78 2.32
C ASN A 193 -5.35 -2.61 1.53
N ILE A 194 -4.42 -3.22 2.25
CA ILE A 194 -3.61 -4.31 1.71
C ILE A 194 -4.41 -5.58 1.95
N GLN A 195 -4.55 -6.38 0.90
CA GLN A 195 -5.18 -7.69 0.96
C GLN A 195 -4.23 -8.70 0.35
N LEU A 196 -4.05 -9.82 1.05
CA LEU A 196 -3.45 -11.01 0.50
C LEU A 196 -4.57 -12.02 0.25
N GLN A 197 -4.81 -12.36 -1.01
CA GLN A 197 -5.86 -13.30 -1.39
C GLN A 197 -5.25 -14.49 -2.10
N GLN A 198 -5.52 -15.70 -1.63
CA GLN A 198 -5.13 -16.88 -2.36
C GLN A 198 -5.79 -16.96 -3.74
N ASP A 199 -5.00 -17.32 -4.76
CA ASP A 199 -5.47 -17.53 -6.13
C ASP A 199 -5.70 -19.03 -6.43
N ARG A 200 -4.81 -19.91 -5.95
CA ARG A 200 -4.89 -21.38 -6.07
C ARG A 200 -3.92 -22.10 -5.14
#